data_AF-A0A938IL56-F1
#
_entry.id   AF-A0A938IL56-F1
#
_cell.length_a   1.000
_cell.length_b   1.000
_cell.length_c   1.000
_cell.angle_alpha   90.00
_cell.angle_beta   90.00
_cell.angle_gamma   90.00
#
_symmetry.space_group_name_H-M   'P 1'
#
loop_
_entity.id
_entity.type
_entity.pdbx_description
1 polymer ?
#
loop_
_entity_poly.entity_id
_entity_poly.type
_entity_poly.pdbx_seq_one_letter_code
_entity_poly.pdbx_strand_id
1 'polypeptide(L)'
;MNHIAPRLFAFALVTLGARGLDAQLPQLLTTLTPAVTEAGQLQTLKVHGTSGDKVWLLLSGHTGSLDLPGIGTILVGVGPDLSVLPLGPIPPSGVLEASCAPGCDSPILLSPCFMQAFSFDSSSTALTGLGNLQVLQAAAGDCGRCVKEANPDPIHWGIFPAHAFWLPGIGTDFVFVAGGSLVERGNGYAHMSGVIARTSDPNKRFLVDIDMNQALYPGMLGCPPAGSPKIELAPQAYIDQGGPVDPQTWHYYQLCDGFLRGMANYEGALLSVHRLGPAVQVGYGANGKNTLLGASGWLDVQILSQPAQGDVLAMTGHGDFNVDLTSDCGDCALKAVPDPLWSASQYTHSFYLPEIGKDFVFDPAGQYVEYGNGTARLTGTIRRTAKPSKAFQVDVTFAQRVNPGAATFPPPGSPKMSLSPSAYSVNGGPVDPTAWHYFLTIDGVLTGIDDYAGGTLKITRDGPAFQVGYGANNKNLNWGASGWLKVKILTHPTLGSPFPSTLDSGDINIDLGDCP
;
A
#
# COMPACT_ATOMS: atom_id res chain seq x y z
N MET A 1 -3.88 -18.05 -9.34
CA MET A 1 -3.32 -18.28 -10.69
C MET A 1 -2.40 -19.49 -10.60
N ASN A 2 -2.55 -20.47 -11.49
CA ASN A 2 -1.71 -21.68 -11.46
C ASN A 2 -0.27 -21.30 -11.83
N HIS A 3 0.67 -21.57 -10.93
CA HIS A 3 2.10 -21.44 -11.16
C HIS A 3 2.55 -22.38 -12.29
N ILE A 4 2.88 -21.80 -13.44
CA ILE A 4 3.67 -22.48 -14.47
C ILE A 4 5.13 -22.10 -14.18
N ALA A 5 5.95 -23.11 -13.85
CA ALA A 5 7.38 -22.95 -13.67
C ALA A 5 8.04 -22.38 -14.95
N PRO A 6 9.09 -21.54 -14.85
CA PRO A 6 9.78 -21.01 -16.02
C PRO A 6 10.61 -22.14 -16.63
N ARG A 7 10.06 -22.81 -17.64
CA ARG A 7 10.91 -23.49 -18.62
C ARG A 7 11.53 -22.39 -19.45
N LEU A 8 12.85 -22.21 -19.30
CA LEU A 8 13.71 -21.51 -20.24
C LEU A 8 13.28 -21.93 -21.65
N PHE A 9 12.51 -21.08 -22.34
CA PHE A 9 12.49 -21.14 -23.79
C PHE A 9 13.88 -20.69 -24.18
N ALA A 10 14.75 -21.66 -24.45
CA ALA A 10 15.92 -21.41 -25.26
C ALA A 10 15.41 -20.62 -26.47
N PHE A 11 15.89 -19.38 -26.63
CA PHE A 11 15.93 -18.75 -27.94
C PHE A 11 16.61 -19.80 -28.83
N ALA A 12 15.80 -20.63 -29.51
CA ALA A 12 16.28 -21.35 -30.65
C ALA A 12 16.69 -20.22 -31.57
N LEU A 13 18.00 -19.96 -31.63
CA LEU A 13 18.61 -19.18 -32.68
C LEU A 13 18.17 -19.90 -33.96
N VAL A 14 17.02 -19.48 -34.49
CA VAL A 14 16.64 -19.76 -35.85
C VAL A 14 17.83 -19.20 -36.61
N THR A 15 18.59 -20.09 -37.24
CA THR A 15 19.67 -19.72 -38.15
C THR A 15 19.06 -18.86 -39.23
N LEU A 16 19.00 -17.55 -38.97
CA LEU A 16 18.62 -16.52 -39.91
C LEU A 16 19.67 -16.59 -41.01
N GLY A 17 19.27 -17.14 -42.16
CA GLY A 17 20.09 -17.08 -43.36
C GLY A 17 20.42 -15.63 -43.61
N ALA A 18 21.71 -15.31 -43.54
CA ALA A 18 22.23 -13.96 -43.71
C ALA A 18 21.75 -13.36 -45.04
N ARG A 19 20.67 -12.58 -45.01
CA ARG A 19 20.42 -11.55 -46.01
C ARG A 19 21.24 -10.33 -45.59
N GLY A 20 21.77 -9.62 -46.59
CA GLY A 20 22.88 -8.65 -46.48
C GLY A 20 22.79 -7.70 -45.28
N LEU A 21 23.96 -7.53 -44.65
CA LEU A 21 24.24 -6.90 -43.35
C LEU A 21 24.02 -5.37 -43.24
N ASP A 22 23.30 -4.72 -44.16
CA ASP A 22 23.20 -3.24 -44.20
C ASP A 22 21.78 -2.67 -44.28
N ALA A 23 20.74 -3.50 -44.25
CA ALA A 23 19.36 -3.00 -44.20
C ALA A 23 18.95 -2.73 -42.75
N GLN A 24 18.87 -1.45 -42.35
CA GLN A 24 18.17 -1.06 -41.13
C GLN A 24 16.76 -1.66 -41.17
N LEU A 25 16.42 -2.49 -40.20
CA LEU A 25 15.06 -2.99 -40.02
C LEU A 25 14.10 -1.78 -39.93
N PRO A 26 12.92 -1.82 -40.57
CA PRO A 26 11.92 -0.79 -40.35
C PRO A 26 11.62 -0.68 -38.85
N GLN A 27 11.73 0.54 -38.30
CA GLN A 27 11.48 0.77 -36.89
C GLN A 27 10.00 0.51 -36.59
N LEU A 28 9.77 -0.38 -35.63
CA LEU A 28 8.48 -0.52 -34.99
C LEU A 28 8.35 0.67 -34.03
N LEU A 29 7.34 1.52 -34.20
CA LEU A 29 7.12 2.62 -33.26
C LEU A 29 6.16 2.14 -32.17
N THR A 30 6.62 2.18 -30.92
CA THR A 30 5.79 1.91 -29.76
C THR A 30 5.50 3.18 -28.97
N THR A 31 4.26 3.33 -28.54
CA THR A 31 3.84 4.42 -27.65
C THR A 31 2.98 3.87 -26.52
N LEU A 32 3.34 4.24 -25.31
CA LEU A 32 2.60 3.95 -24.09
C LEU A 32 1.84 5.19 -23.63
N THR A 33 0.58 5.03 -23.23
CA THR A 33 -0.20 6.14 -22.67
C THR A 33 -1.16 5.66 -21.59
N PRO A 34 -1.22 6.34 -20.43
CA PRO A 34 -0.30 7.39 -19.94
C PRO A 34 1.14 6.87 -19.64
N ALA A 35 2.08 7.79 -19.40
CA ALA A 35 3.46 7.43 -19.07
C ALA A 35 3.62 6.89 -17.62
N VAL A 36 2.74 7.33 -16.71
CA VAL A 36 2.65 6.85 -15.33
C VAL A 36 1.26 6.26 -15.13
N THR A 37 1.22 5.07 -14.54
CA THR A 37 0.01 4.28 -14.32
C THR A 37 -0.41 4.30 -12.87
N GLU A 38 -1.70 4.49 -12.63
CA GLU A 38 -2.34 4.14 -11.36
C GLU A 38 -3.06 2.80 -11.47
N ALA A 39 -3.29 2.15 -10.33
CA ALA A 39 -4.09 0.93 -10.30
C ALA A 39 -5.50 1.16 -10.86
N GLY A 40 -5.95 0.24 -11.70
CA GLY A 40 -7.24 0.34 -12.40
C GLY A 40 -7.27 1.34 -13.56
N GLN A 41 -6.22 2.15 -13.74
CA GLN A 41 -6.12 3.05 -14.89
C GLN A 41 -5.79 2.25 -16.15
N LEU A 42 -6.58 2.45 -17.20
CA LEU A 42 -6.34 1.81 -18.49
C LEU A 42 -5.04 2.34 -19.11
N GLN A 43 -4.10 1.43 -19.33
CA GLN A 43 -2.88 1.62 -20.10
C GLN A 43 -3.09 1.12 -21.51
N THR A 44 -2.66 1.91 -22.49
CA THR A 44 -2.69 1.53 -23.90
C THR A 44 -1.29 1.57 -24.48
N LEU A 45 -0.85 0.43 -24.99
CA LEU A 45 0.32 0.27 -25.83
C LEU A 45 -0.16 0.27 -27.29
N LYS A 46 0.35 1.23 -28.07
CA LYS A 46 0.18 1.21 -29.53
C LYS A 46 1.47 0.76 -30.18
N VAL A 47 1.35 -0.16 -31.13
CA VAL A 47 2.44 -0.69 -31.93
C VAL A 47 2.15 -0.39 -33.40
N HIS A 48 3.00 0.44 -34.00
CA HIS A 48 2.92 0.80 -35.41
C HIS A 48 3.88 -0.08 -36.23
N GLY A 49 3.38 -0.69 -37.30
CA GLY A 49 4.19 -1.55 -38.18
C GLY A 49 3.43 -2.06 -39.41
N THR A 50 3.98 -3.08 -40.06
CA THR A 50 3.43 -3.64 -41.30
C THR A 50 2.22 -4.52 -41.02
N SER A 51 1.11 -4.27 -41.72
CA SER A 51 -0.09 -5.11 -41.64
C SER A 51 0.22 -6.59 -41.88
N GLY A 52 -0.28 -7.46 -41.01
CA GLY A 52 -0.09 -8.91 -41.06
C GLY A 52 1.07 -9.40 -40.22
N ASP A 53 2.05 -8.55 -39.88
CA ASP A 53 3.17 -8.95 -39.03
C ASP A 53 2.67 -9.34 -37.63
N LYS A 54 3.20 -10.43 -37.08
CA LYS A 54 2.87 -10.87 -35.72
C LYS A 54 3.76 -10.14 -34.72
N VAL A 55 3.17 -9.62 -33.65
CA VAL A 55 3.87 -8.83 -32.63
C VAL A 55 3.95 -9.60 -31.31
N TRP A 56 5.11 -9.50 -30.67
CA TRP A 56 5.35 -9.91 -29.30
C TRP A 56 5.86 -8.74 -28.48
N LEU A 57 5.55 -8.75 -27.19
CA LEU A 57 6.00 -7.76 -26.21
C LEU A 57 6.92 -8.44 -25.20
N LEU A 58 8.14 -7.92 -25.06
CA LEU A 58 9.04 -8.23 -23.97
C LEU A 58 8.69 -7.34 -22.78
N LEU A 59 8.66 -7.89 -21.57
CA LEU A 59 8.42 -7.19 -20.31
C LEU A 59 9.43 -7.67 -19.26
N SER A 60 10.13 -6.77 -18.57
CA SER A 60 11.02 -7.10 -17.44
C SER A 60 10.96 -6.00 -16.39
N GLY A 61 11.32 -6.32 -15.14
CA GLY A 61 11.59 -5.34 -14.09
C GLY A 61 12.96 -4.67 -14.20
N HIS A 62 13.79 -5.08 -15.16
CA HIS A 62 15.15 -4.59 -15.34
C HIS A 62 15.40 -4.09 -16.77
N THR A 63 16.32 -3.13 -16.91
CA THR A 63 16.93 -2.84 -18.22
C THR A 63 18.09 -3.80 -18.48
N GLY A 64 18.44 -4.00 -19.75
CA GLY A 64 19.62 -4.76 -20.11
C GLY A 64 19.89 -4.65 -21.60
N SER A 65 21.15 -4.54 -22.00
CA SER A 65 21.53 -4.49 -23.40
C SER A 65 21.99 -5.86 -23.87
N LEU A 66 21.30 -6.43 -24.86
CA LEU A 66 21.72 -7.65 -25.54
C LEU A 66 21.74 -7.41 -27.05
N ASP A 67 22.94 -7.32 -27.60
CA ASP A 67 23.14 -7.28 -29.05
C ASP A 67 22.98 -8.68 -29.63
N LEU A 68 21.96 -8.84 -30.47
CA LEU A 68 21.73 -10.06 -31.23
C LEU A 68 22.23 -9.86 -32.66
N PRO A 69 23.26 -10.61 -33.10
CA PRO A 69 23.78 -10.51 -34.45
C PRO A 69 22.68 -10.67 -35.51
N GLY A 70 22.55 -9.69 -36.40
CA GLY A 70 21.54 -9.68 -37.48
C GLY A 70 20.11 -9.33 -37.05
N ILE A 71 19.88 -9.03 -35.76
CA ILE A 71 18.58 -8.66 -35.19
C ILE A 71 18.59 -7.22 -34.65
N GLY A 72 19.67 -6.82 -33.97
CA GLY A 72 19.78 -5.52 -33.29
C GLY A 72 19.86 -5.65 -31.76
N THR A 73 19.74 -4.52 -31.07
CA THR A 73 19.94 -4.43 -29.61
C THR A 73 18.61 -4.51 -28.87
N ILE A 74 18.42 -5.56 -28.08
CA ILE A 74 17.35 -5.62 -27.08
C ILE A 74 17.79 -4.79 -25.88
N LEU A 75 16.90 -3.96 -25.35
CA LEU A 75 17.16 -3.05 -24.23
C LEU A 75 16.43 -3.44 -22.93
N VAL A 76 15.66 -4.53 -22.98
CA VAL A 76 14.95 -5.13 -21.84
C VAL A 76 15.86 -6.18 -21.19
N GLY A 77 15.90 -6.21 -19.85
CA GLY A 77 16.67 -7.18 -19.09
C GLY A 77 16.29 -8.62 -19.44
N VAL A 78 17.30 -9.43 -19.80
CA VAL A 78 17.11 -10.86 -20.07
C VAL A 78 17.40 -11.62 -18.78
N GLY A 79 16.37 -11.74 -17.96
CA GLY A 79 16.43 -12.35 -16.62
C GLY A 79 15.29 -13.35 -16.36
N PRO A 80 15.26 -13.96 -15.16
CA PRO A 80 14.18 -14.87 -14.76
C PRO A 80 12.80 -14.20 -14.68
N ASP A 81 12.76 -12.87 -14.67
CA ASP A 81 11.58 -12.01 -14.65
C ASP A 81 11.09 -11.62 -16.06
N LEU A 82 11.84 -11.94 -17.13
CA LEU A 82 11.45 -11.63 -18.51
C LEU A 82 10.17 -12.38 -18.89
N SER A 83 9.12 -11.63 -19.18
CA SER A 83 7.87 -12.11 -19.74
C SER A 83 7.77 -11.79 -21.23
N VAL A 84 7.29 -12.75 -22.02
CA VAL A 84 7.09 -12.59 -23.47
C VAL A 84 5.61 -12.81 -23.78
N LEU A 85 4.93 -11.74 -24.22
CA LEU A 85 3.49 -11.75 -24.46
C LEU A 85 3.19 -11.67 -25.96
N PRO A 86 2.43 -12.61 -26.55
CA PRO A 86 1.96 -12.46 -27.91
C PRO A 86 0.84 -11.41 -27.97
N LEU A 87 0.99 -10.39 -28.81
CA LEU A 87 -0.05 -9.36 -29.02
C LEU A 87 -0.93 -9.64 -30.23
N GLY A 88 -0.48 -10.50 -31.15
CA GLY A 88 -1.21 -10.88 -32.37
C GLY A 88 -0.74 -10.11 -33.62
N PRO A 89 -1.45 -10.25 -34.75
CA PRO A 89 -1.08 -9.62 -36.00
C PRO A 89 -1.43 -8.13 -36.03
N ILE A 90 -0.58 -7.30 -36.65
CA ILE A 90 -0.89 -5.90 -36.93
C ILE A 90 -2.05 -5.84 -37.94
N PRO A 91 -3.13 -5.11 -37.63
CA PRO A 91 -4.29 -5.01 -38.52
C PRO A 91 -3.97 -4.17 -39.78
N PRO A 92 -4.88 -4.14 -40.79
CA PRO A 92 -4.72 -3.33 -42.00
C PRO A 92 -4.55 -1.82 -41.77
N SER A 93 -4.93 -1.31 -40.59
CA SER A 93 -4.68 0.08 -40.20
C SER A 93 -3.20 0.39 -39.94
N GLY A 94 -2.35 -0.63 -39.81
CA GLY A 94 -0.94 -0.49 -39.45
C GLY A 94 -0.70 -0.22 -37.95
N VAL A 95 -1.74 -0.28 -37.12
CA VAL A 95 -1.66 0.00 -35.68
C VAL A 95 -2.33 -1.12 -34.89
N LEU A 96 -1.54 -1.84 -34.10
CA LEU A 96 -2.03 -2.78 -33.10
C LEU A 96 -2.15 -2.06 -31.77
N GLU A 97 -3.33 -2.11 -31.15
CA GLU A 97 -3.56 -1.57 -29.81
C GLU A 97 -3.71 -2.73 -28.83
N ALA A 98 -2.92 -2.71 -27.77
CA ALA A 98 -3.05 -3.59 -26.62
C ALA A 98 -3.32 -2.72 -25.39
N SER A 99 -4.26 -3.16 -24.54
CA SER A 99 -4.57 -2.42 -23.33
C SER A 99 -4.66 -3.33 -22.12
N CYS A 100 -4.24 -2.82 -20.97
CA CYS A 100 -4.40 -3.47 -19.69
C CYS A 100 -4.74 -2.42 -18.63
N ALA A 101 -5.46 -2.81 -17.58
CA ALA A 101 -5.66 -1.97 -16.41
C ALA A 101 -5.05 -2.72 -15.23
N PRO A 102 -3.77 -2.49 -14.89
CA PRO A 102 -3.13 -3.23 -13.82
C PRO A 102 -3.89 -2.97 -12.53
N GLY A 103 -4.39 -4.04 -11.91
CA GLY A 103 -4.96 -3.97 -10.58
C GLY A 103 -3.84 -3.78 -9.55
N CYS A 104 -4.25 -3.48 -8.33
CA CYS A 104 -3.35 -3.32 -7.20
C CYS A 104 -2.42 -4.52 -6.89
N ASP A 105 -2.78 -5.74 -7.30
CA ASP A 105 -1.92 -6.93 -7.18
C ASP A 105 -0.88 -7.06 -8.29
N SER A 106 -0.83 -6.10 -9.22
CA SER A 106 0.04 -6.18 -10.38
C SER A 106 1.50 -5.94 -9.99
N PRO A 107 2.43 -6.86 -10.29
CA PRO A 107 3.86 -6.66 -10.07
C PRO A 107 4.41 -5.43 -10.81
N ILE A 108 3.74 -5.03 -11.89
CA ILE A 108 4.05 -3.82 -12.66
C ILE A 108 3.88 -2.55 -11.80
N LEU A 109 3.08 -2.59 -10.73
CA LEU A 109 2.92 -1.45 -9.82
C LEU A 109 4.02 -1.37 -8.75
N LEU A 110 4.93 -2.36 -8.68
CA LEU A 110 5.96 -2.44 -7.66
C LEU A 110 7.29 -1.80 -8.07
N SER A 111 7.56 -1.72 -9.36
CA SER A 111 8.79 -1.19 -9.94
C SER A 111 8.54 -0.78 -11.39
N PRO A 112 9.40 0.07 -11.97
CA PRO A 112 9.34 0.34 -13.41
C PRO A 112 9.38 -0.97 -14.20
N CYS A 113 8.45 -1.14 -15.13
CA CYS A 113 8.44 -2.26 -16.05
C CYS A 113 8.95 -1.80 -17.41
N PHE A 114 10.02 -2.42 -17.87
CA PHE A 114 10.66 -2.13 -19.15
C PHE A 114 10.04 -3.00 -20.23
N MET A 115 9.64 -2.37 -21.34
CA MET A 115 8.90 -3.03 -22.40
C MET A 115 9.49 -2.76 -23.76
N GLN A 116 9.58 -3.78 -24.60
CA GLN A 116 10.02 -3.61 -25.99
C GLN A 116 9.25 -4.58 -26.88
N ALA A 117 8.61 -4.05 -27.90
CA ALA A 117 7.90 -4.87 -28.88
C ALA A 117 8.82 -5.29 -30.01
N PHE A 118 8.53 -6.45 -30.61
CA PHE A 118 9.20 -6.94 -31.80
C PHE A 118 8.21 -7.66 -32.70
N SER A 119 8.44 -7.62 -34.00
CA SER A 119 7.52 -8.19 -34.98
C SER A 119 8.20 -9.15 -35.94
N PHE A 120 7.43 -10.13 -36.42
CA PHE A 120 7.87 -11.04 -37.48
C PHE A 120 6.91 -11.04 -38.65
N ASP A 121 7.48 -11.20 -39.83
CA ASP A 121 6.73 -11.45 -41.06
C ASP A 121 5.97 -12.77 -40.92
N SER A 122 4.65 -12.67 -41.10
CA SER A 122 3.73 -13.81 -41.06
C SER A 122 4.06 -14.91 -42.08
N SER A 123 4.79 -14.57 -43.15
CA SER A 123 5.13 -15.45 -44.27
C SER A 123 6.53 -16.05 -44.21
N SER A 124 7.47 -15.45 -43.46
CA SER A 124 8.89 -15.85 -43.53
C SER A 124 9.56 -16.09 -42.18
N THR A 125 8.87 -15.91 -41.05
CA THR A 125 9.45 -15.97 -39.68
C THR A 125 10.66 -15.04 -39.50
N ALA A 126 10.90 -14.14 -40.45
CA ALA A 126 11.95 -13.16 -40.37
C ALA A 126 11.50 -12.05 -39.43
N LEU A 127 12.41 -11.60 -38.57
CA LEU A 127 12.18 -10.41 -37.77
C LEU A 127 12.04 -9.21 -38.72
N THR A 128 10.96 -8.45 -38.58
CA THR A 128 10.65 -7.30 -39.44
C THR A 128 10.84 -5.97 -38.73
N GLY A 129 10.75 -5.93 -37.41
CA GLY A 129 10.88 -4.68 -36.67
C GLY A 129 11.21 -4.89 -35.20
N LEU A 130 11.98 -3.95 -34.66
CA LEU A 130 12.26 -3.83 -33.24
C LEU A 130 11.75 -2.47 -32.74
N GLY A 131 11.03 -2.50 -31.63
CA GLY A 131 10.47 -1.34 -30.97
C GLY A 131 11.52 -0.52 -30.22
N ASN A 132 11.23 0.76 -30.01
CA ASN A 132 11.88 1.55 -28.97
C ASN A 132 11.53 1.00 -27.58
N LEU A 133 12.46 1.13 -26.62
CA LEU A 133 12.21 0.80 -25.22
C LEU A 133 11.13 1.74 -24.65
N GLN A 134 10.08 1.15 -24.10
CA GLN A 134 9.09 1.83 -23.28
C GLN A 134 9.36 1.54 -21.80
N VAL A 135 9.09 2.52 -20.95
CA VAL A 135 9.13 2.33 -19.49
C VAL A 135 7.72 2.57 -18.98
N LEU A 136 7.10 1.50 -18.50
CA LEU A 136 5.85 1.57 -17.77
C LEU A 136 6.17 1.86 -16.31
N GLN A 137 5.92 3.11 -15.93
CA GLN A 137 6.08 3.55 -14.54
C GLN A 137 4.74 3.46 -13.84
N ALA A 138 4.79 3.15 -12.55
CA ALA A 138 3.59 3.01 -11.76
C ALA A 138 3.71 3.80 -10.47
N ALA A 139 2.65 4.54 -10.19
CA ALA A 139 2.33 4.89 -8.82
C ALA A 139 1.45 3.77 -8.27
N ALA A 140 1.68 3.35 -7.04
CA ALA A 140 0.86 2.32 -6.39
C ALA A 140 -0.64 2.69 -6.32
N GLY A 141 -1.02 3.92 -6.67
CA GLY A 141 -2.40 4.40 -6.75
C GLY A 141 -3.11 4.34 -5.40
N ASP A 142 -4.42 4.12 -5.45
CA ASP A 142 -5.27 3.96 -4.26
C ASP A 142 -5.09 2.60 -3.53
N CYS A 143 -4.11 1.79 -3.93
CA CYS A 143 -3.85 0.50 -3.32
C CYS A 143 -3.29 0.64 -1.90
N GLY A 144 -2.50 1.69 -1.68
CA GLY A 144 -1.70 1.84 -0.46
C GLY A 144 -0.66 0.72 -0.31
N ARG A 145 0.42 1.00 0.39
CA ARG A 145 1.37 0.00 0.86
C ARG A 145 1.51 0.11 2.34
N CYS A 146 1.65 -1.03 2.98
CA CYS A 146 1.84 -1.10 4.41
C CYS A 146 3.26 -0.70 4.75
N VAL A 147 3.40 0.12 5.77
CA VAL A 147 4.68 0.65 6.21
C VAL A 147 5.05 -0.01 7.53
N LYS A 148 6.23 -0.62 7.58
CA LYS A 148 6.82 -1.19 8.79
C LYS A 148 8.25 -0.72 8.94
N GLU A 149 8.79 -0.82 10.15
CA GLU A 149 10.21 -0.60 10.37
C GLU A 149 11.06 -1.51 9.48
N ALA A 150 12.09 -0.96 8.87
CA ALA A 150 13.02 -1.77 8.08
C ALA A 150 13.94 -2.55 9.02
N ASN A 151 13.84 -3.87 8.98
CA ASN A 151 14.70 -4.73 9.79
C ASN A 151 16.08 -4.87 9.14
N PRO A 152 17.18 -4.63 9.87
CA PRO A 152 18.51 -4.70 9.28
C PRO A 152 18.88 -6.13 8.87
N ASP A 153 19.36 -6.27 7.63
CA ASP A 153 19.89 -7.53 7.10
C ASP A 153 21.37 -7.68 7.51
N PRO A 154 21.73 -8.67 8.34
CA PRO A 154 23.11 -8.86 8.80
C PRO A 154 24.15 -9.06 7.69
N ILE A 155 23.72 -9.48 6.49
CA ILE A 155 24.60 -9.75 5.34
C ILE A 155 24.91 -8.46 4.58
N HIS A 156 23.91 -7.59 4.45
CA HIS A 156 23.94 -6.41 3.58
C HIS A 156 23.95 -5.09 4.36
N TRP A 157 23.91 -5.13 5.69
CA TRP A 157 23.88 -3.97 6.57
C TRP A 157 24.72 -4.15 7.85
N GLY A 158 25.26 -3.03 8.36
CA GLY A 158 26.02 -2.97 9.62
C GLY A 158 25.17 -3.11 10.90
N ILE A 159 25.78 -2.85 12.07
CA ILE A 159 25.18 -3.12 13.41
C ILE A 159 24.35 -1.91 13.91
N PHE A 160 23.31 -1.50 13.17
CA PHE A 160 22.34 -0.54 13.72
C PHE A 160 21.00 -1.23 14.02
N PRO A 161 20.32 -0.88 15.12
CA PRO A 161 19.03 -1.48 15.47
C PRO A 161 17.93 -1.06 14.49
N ALA A 162 16.92 -1.92 14.34
CA ALA A 162 15.72 -1.64 13.56
C ALA A 162 14.97 -0.41 14.11
N HIS A 163 14.47 0.42 13.20
CA HIS A 163 13.58 1.53 13.50
C HIS A 163 12.86 1.96 12.21
N ALA A 164 11.62 2.39 12.34
CA ALA A 164 10.92 3.13 11.30
C ALA A 164 11.36 4.60 11.31
N PHE A 165 11.49 5.20 12.50
CA PHE A 165 11.95 6.58 12.67
C PHE A 165 13.08 6.67 13.70
N TRP A 166 14.10 7.44 13.36
CA TRP A 166 15.18 7.81 14.27
C TRP A 166 15.13 9.31 14.53
N LEU A 167 14.85 9.71 15.78
CA LEU A 167 14.69 11.11 16.21
C LEU A 167 15.66 11.37 17.38
N PRO A 168 16.96 11.55 17.13
CA PRO A 168 17.98 11.58 18.19
C PRO A 168 17.70 12.69 19.19
N GLY A 169 17.74 12.35 20.48
CA GLY A 169 17.37 13.24 21.59
C GLY A 169 15.90 13.09 22.04
N ILE A 170 15.03 12.55 21.18
CA ILE A 170 13.63 12.20 21.49
C ILE A 170 13.50 10.68 21.66
N GLY A 171 13.97 9.92 20.67
CA GLY A 171 13.97 8.45 20.65
C GLY A 171 14.54 7.90 19.35
N THR A 172 15.21 6.75 19.42
CA THR A 172 15.96 6.18 18.29
C THR A 172 15.39 4.83 17.83
N ASP A 173 14.20 4.51 18.32
CA ASP A 173 13.63 3.17 18.34
C ASP A 173 12.11 3.20 18.09
N PHE A 174 11.65 4.14 17.26
CA PHE A 174 10.25 4.23 16.88
C PHE A 174 9.92 3.23 15.79
N VAL A 175 8.84 2.47 15.96
CA VAL A 175 8.29 1.51 15.00
C VAL A 175 6.80 1.79 14.79
N PHE A 176 6.25 1.38 13.64
CA PHE A 176 4.81 1.48 13.41
C PHE A 176 4.07 0.45 14.25
N VAL A 177 3.10 0.90 15.04
CA VAL A 177 2.29 0.06 15.95
C VAL A 177 0.81 0.02 15.57
N ALA A 178 0.40 0.85 14.60
CA ALA A 178 -0.92 0.81 14.00
C ALA A 178 -0.94 1.61 12.68
N GLY A 179 -1.67 1.12 11.68
CA GLY A 179 -2.09 1.96 10.55
C GLY A 179 -1.00 2.46 9.62
N GLY A 180 0.20 1.88 9.64
CA GLY A 180 1.32 2.28 8.78
C GLY A 180 0.95 2.13 7.31
N SER A 181 0.86 3.25 6.59
CA SER A 181 0.44 3.32 5.18
C SER A 181 1.28 4.30 4.38
N LEU A 182 1.59 3.94 3.14
CA LEU A 182 2.16 4.80 2.10
C LEU A 182 1.28 4.72 0.86
N VAL A 183 0.62 5.81 0.50
CA VAL A 183 -0.22 5.90 -0.70
C VAL A 183 0.51 6.75 -1.73
N GLU A 184 0.80 6.19 -2.91
CA GLU A 184 1.51 6.87 -3.99
C GLU A 184 0.56 7.13 -5.17
N ARG A 185 0.53 8.34 -5.72
CA ARG A 185 -0.37 8.75 -6.81
C ARG A 185 0.38 9.04 -8.10
N GLY A 186 -0.30 8.83 -9.23
CA GLY A 186 0.26 8.99 -10.57
C GLY A 186 0.57 10.45 -10.92
N ASN A 187 0.01 11.40 -10.18
CA ASN A 187 0.36 12.82 -10.25
C ASN A 187 1.69 13.18 -9.53
N GLY A 188 2.38 12.20 -8.93
CA GLY A 188 3.64 12.40 -8.22
C GLY A 188 3.52 12.86 -6.77
N TYR A 189 2.30 12.82 -6.21
CA TYR A 189 2.05 12.96 -4.77
C TYR A 189 2.16 11.59 -4.08
N ALA A 190 2.66 11.56 -2.86
CA ALA A 190 2.51 10.42 -1.96
C ALA A 190 2.23 10.89 -0.53
N HIS A 191 1.60 10.02 0.25
CA HIS A 191 1.21 10.30 1.63
C HIS A 191 1.58 9.14 2.53
N MET A 192 2.34 9.40 3.59
CA MET A 192 2.69 8.43 4.62
C MET A 192 1.98 8.78 5.92
N SER A 193 1.30 7.80 6.51
CA SER A 193 0.62 7.96 7.79
C SER A 193 0.65 6.69 8.64
N GLY A 194 0.25 6.83 9.90
CA GLY A 194 0.16 5.75 10.87
C GLY A 194 0.61 6.18 12.27
N VAL A 195 0.60 5.28 13.24
CA VAL A 195 1.05 5.55 14.60
C VAL A 195 2.39 4.88 14.82
N ILE A 196 3.37 5.66 15.25
CA ILE A 196 4.66 5.15 15.71
C ILE A 196 4.76 5.19 17.23
N ALA A 197 5.41 4.20 17.83
CA ALA A 197 5.71 4.15 19.25
C ALA A 197 7.16 3.74 19.47
N ARG A 198 7.75 4.18 20.58
CA ARG A 198 9.07 3.69 20.99
C ARG A 198 8.97 2.25 21.45
N THR A 199 9.84 1.38 20.96
CA THR A 199 9.93 -0.01 21.45
C THR A 199 10.31 -0.08 22.93
N SER A 200 11.12 0.88 23.40
CA SER A 200 11.54 0.98 24.80
C SER A 200 10.50 1.58 25.76
N ASP A 201 9.51 2.33 25.23
CA ASP A 201 8.40 2.88 26.00
C ASP A 201 7.18 3.09 25.07
N PRO A 202 6.27 2.10 25.00
CA PRO A 202 5.11 2.16 24.11
C PRO A 202 4.13 3.30 24.41
N ASN A 203 4.26 4.03 25.52
CA ASN A 203 3.42 5.20 25.80
C ASN A 203 3.97 6.49 25.17
N LYS A 204 5.16 6.46 24.56
CA LYS A 204 5.76 7.57 23.83
C LYS A 204 5.48 7.41 22.34
N ARG A 205 4.45 8.10 21.85
CA ARG A 205 3.85 7.87 20.53
C ARG A 205 3.74 9.15 19.70
N PHE A 206 3.77 8.98 18.39
CA PHE A 206 3.40 10.02 17.44
C PHE A 206 2.43 9.46 16.39
N LEU A 207 1.45 10.26 16.00
CA LEU A 207 0.75 10.11 14.73
C LEU A 207 1.63 10.73 13.63
N VAL A 208 1.99 9.92 12.63
CA VAL A 208 2.71 10.30 11.43
C VAL A 208 1.70 10.80 10.38
N ASP A 209 2.02 11.94 9.78
CA ASP A 209 1.24 12.58 8.73
C ASP A 209 2.20 13.35 7.81
N ILE A 210 2.69 12.70 6.75
CA ILE A 210 3.77 13.20 5.89
C ILE A 210 3.35 13.15 4.43
N ASP A 211 3.46 14.30 3.75
CA ASP A 211 3.26 14.43 2.32
C ASP A 211 4.60 14.45 1.58
N MET A 212 4.62 13.77 0.44
CA MET A 212 5.75 13.70 -0.48
C MET A 212 5.28 14.13 -1.86
N ASN A 213 6.10 14.92 -2.56
CA ASN A 213 5.71 15.52 -3.83
C ASN A 213 6.86 15.54 -4.84
N GLN A 214 6.50 15.85 -6.09
CA GLN A 214 7.43 15.98 -7.22
C GLN A 214 8.22 14.69 -7.48
N ALA A 215 7.49 13.58 -7.61
CA ALA A 215 8.07 12.29 -7.94
C ALA A 215 8.92 12.34 -9.23
N LEU A 216 10.11 11.75 -9.18
CA LEU A 216 10.99 11.51 -10.31
C LEU A 216 11.21 10.00 -10.43
N TYR A 217 10.94 9.47 -11.61
CA TYR A 217 11.03 8.04 -11.88
C TYR A 217 12.21 7.72 -12.82
N PRO A 218 12.74 6.49 -12.80
CA PRO A 218 13.83 6.07 -13.69
C PRO A 218 13.58 6.40 -15.16
N GLY A 219 14.56 7.04 -15.80
CA GLY A 219 14.48 7.49 -17.19
C GLY A 219 13.87 8.88 -17.41
N MET A 220 13.32 9.53 -16.38
CA MET A 220 12.95 10.95 -16.45
C MET A 220 14.19 11.84 -16.42
N LEU A 221 14.14 12.98 -17.11
CA LEU A 221 15.20 13.99 -17.03
C LEU A 221 15.37 14.46 -15.58
N GLY A 222 16.60 14.40 -15.08
CA GLY A 222 16.91 14.77 -13.69
C GLY A 222 16.69 13.66 -12.67
N CYS A 223 16.43 12.41 -13.11
CA CYS A 223 16.44 11.23 -12.24
C CYS A 223 17.80 10.49 -12.34
N PRO A 224 18.47 10.17 -11.21
CA PRO A 224 18.13 10.58 -9.85
C PRO A 224 18.34 12.10 -9.64
N PRO A 225 17.58 12.73 -8.73
CA PRO A 225 17.78 14.14 -8.41
C PRO A 225 19.16 14.39 -7.81
N ALA A 226 19.67 15.62 -7.98
CA ALA A 226 20.99 16.00 -7.48
C ALA A 226 21.14 15.67 -5.98
N GLY A 227 22.27 15.06 -5.61
CA GLY A 227 22.55 14.61 -4.25
C GLY A 227 21.89 13.29 -3.84
N SER A 228 21.19 12.61 -4.76
CA SER A 228 20.61 11.28 -4.56
C SER A 228 21.29 10.26 -5.49
N PRO A 229 21.21 8.94 -5.21
CA PRO A 229 20.57 8.29 -4.06
C PRO A 229 21.28 8.44 -2.71
N LYS A 230 20.53 8.15 -1.64
CA LYS A 230 21.02 7.88 -0.29
C LYS A 230 21.48 6.41 -0.22
N ILE A 231 22.77 6.17 -0.38
CA ILE A 231 23.38 4.82 -0.39
C ILE A 231 23.90 4.51 1.01
N GLU A 232 23.21 3.64 1.74
CA GLU A 232 23.63 3.26 3.10
C GLU A 232 23.95 1.77 3.27
N LEU A 233 23.44 0.88 2.40
CA LEU A 233 23.77 -0.55 2.50
C LEU A 233 25.28 -0.77 2.36
N ALA A 234 25.75 -1.92 2.81
CA ALA A 234 27.13 -2.30 2.62
C ALA A 234 27.45 -2.37 1.11
N PRO A 235 28.66 -1.96 0.65
CA PRO A 235 28.96 -1.84 -0.77
C PRO A 235 28.61 -3.09 -1.61
N GLN A 236 28.83 -4.29 -1.07
CA GLN A 236 28.53 -5.57 -1.73
C GLN A 236 27.04 -5.84 -1.96
N ALA A 237 26.14 -5.04 -1.39
CA ALA A 237 24.70 -5.14 -1.65
C ALA A 237 24.33 -4.58 -3.03
N TYR A 238 25.15 -3.69 -3.60
CA TYR A 238 24.84 -2.99 -4.84
C TYR A 238 25.35 -3.72 -6.08
N ILE A 239 24.62 -3.59 -7.20
CA ILE A 239 24.91 -4.27 -8.47
C ILE A 239 26.30 -3.96 -9.03
N ASP A 240 26.81 -2.74 -8.80
CA ASP A 240 28.17 -2.33 -9.18
C ASP A 240 29.26 -3.14 -8.45
N GLN A 241 28.90 -3.83 -7.37
CA GLN A 241 29.76 -4.73 -6.59
C GLN A 241 29.26 -6.18 -6.63
N GLY A 242 28.36 -6.52 -7.56
CA GLY A 242 27.80 -7.87 -7.72
C GLY A 242 26.65 -8.23 -6.77
N GLY A 243 26.12 -7.25 -6.04
CA GLY A 243 24.96 -7.42 -5.16
C GLY A 243 23.61 -7.30 -5.89
N PRO A 244 22.49 -7.60 -5.19
CA PRO A 244 21.16 -7.62 -5.79
C PRO A 244 20.48 -6.25 -5.94
N VAL A 245 21.02 -5.18 -5.34
CA VAL A 245 20.37 -3.86 -5.28
C VAL A 245 20.82 -2.99 -6.46
N ASP A 246 19.87 -2.54 -7.26
CA ASP A 246 20.10 -1.61 -8.37
C ASP A 246 19.41 -0.24 -8.10
N PRO A 247 20.15 0.78 -7.66
CA PRO A 247 19.61 2.12 -7.41
C PRO A 247 19.05 2.83 -8.64
N GLN A 248 19.36 2.37 -9.86
CA GLN A 248 18.79 2.95 -11.10
C GLN A 248 17.31 2.61 -11.26
N THR A 249 16.81 1.64 -10.50
CA THR A 249 15.39 1.23 -10.49
C THR A 249 14.53 2.04 -9.51
N TRP A 250 15.15 2.86 -8.66
CA TRP A 250 14.44 3.60 -7.62
C TRP A 250 13.76 4.86 -8.17
N HIS A 251 12.63 5.22 -7.58
CA HIS A 251 12.02 6.54 -7.78
C HIS A 251 12.16 7.40 -6.54
N TYR A 252 11.99 8.71 -6.72
CA TYR A 252 12.38 9.71 -5.74
C TYR A 252 11.30 10.77 -5.55
N TYR A 253 11.07 11.23 -4.32
CA TYR A 253 10.25 12.41 -4.02
C TYR A 253 11.13 13.57 -3.60
N GLN A 254 11.09 14.65 -4.39
CA GLN A 254 11.96 15.81 -4.17
C GLN A 254 11.49 16.68 -3.00
N LEU A 255 10.21 16.62 -2.65
CA LEU A 255 9.64 17.29 -1.49
C LEU A 255 9.15 16.26 -0.49
N CYS A 256 9.34 16.53 0.79
CA CYS A 256 8.85 15.72 1.92
C CYS A 256 8.62 16.69 3.07
N ASP A 257 7.36 16.86 3.45
CA ASP A 257 6.92 17.82 4.45
C ASP A 257 5.76 17.20 5.24
N GLY A 258 5.70 17.45 6.54
CA GLY A 258 4.63 16.88 7.34
C GLY A 258 4.74 17.19 8.82
N PHE A 259 3.97 16.44 9.60
CA PHE A 259 3.92 16.56 11.04
C PHE A 259 4.02 15.21 11.76
N LEU A 260 4.62 15.24 12.94
CA LEU A 260 4.46 14.21 13.95
C LEU A 260 3.65 14.81 15.10
N ARG A 261 2.44 14.31 15.32
CA ARG A 261 1.55 14.78 16.40
C ARG A 261 1.69 13.86 17.60
N GLY A 262 2.10 14.41 18.73
CA GLY A 262 2.35 13.63 19.92
C GLY A 262 1.07 13.01 20.48
N MET A 263 1.19 11.76 20.90
CA MET A 263 0.11 10.94 21.46
C MET A 263 0.54 10.38 22.82
N ALA A 264 -0.43 10.02 23.66
CA ALA A 264 -0.19 9.47 25.00
C ALA A 264 0.78 10.36 25.81
N ASN A 265 1.94 9.86 26.23
CA ASN A 265 2.90 10.67 27.01
C ASN A 265 3.51 11.85 26.23
N TYR A 266 3.30 11.91 24.91
CA TYR A 266 3.66 13.06 24.08
C TYR A 266 2.47 13.91 23.68
N GLU A 267 1.27 13.66 24.20
CA GLU A 267 0.09 14.46 23.90
C GLU A 267 0.36 15.96 24.06
N GLY A 268 -0.03 16.75 23.05
CA GLY A 268 0.25 18.19 22.96
C GLY A 268 1.52 18.55 22.20
N ALA A 269 2.45 17.61 21.98
CA ALA A 269 3.60 17.85 21.12
C ALA A 269 3.19 17.92 19.65
N LEU A 270 3.87 18.80 18.91
CA LEU A 270 3.75 18.90 17.47
C LEU A 270 5.15 19.16 16.92
N LEU A 271 5.60 18.28 16.03
CA LEU A 271 6.86 18.43 15.31
C LEU A 271 6.52 18.62 13.84
N SER A 272 7.13 19.59 13.17
CA SER A 272 7.18 19.59 11.71
C SER A 272 8.40 18.81 11.25
N VAL A 273 8.24 18.11 10.13
CA VAL A 273 9.32 17.40 9.45
C VAL A 273 9.46 17.95 8.04
N HIS A 274 10.70 18.11 7.59
CA HIS A 274 11.05 18.57 6.26
C HIS A 274 12.17 17.69 5.70
N ARG A 275 12.24 17.54 4.38
CA ARG A 275 13.34 16.85 3.72
C ARG A 275 14.69 17.47 4.10
N LEU A 276 15.66 16.63 4.43
CA LEU A 276 17.07 17.00 4.55
C LEU A 276 17.92 16.16 3.58
N GLY A 277 18.86 16.79 2.87
CA GLY A 277 19.83 16.06 2.05
C GLY A 277 19.21 15.38 0.80
N PRO A 278 19.49 14.09 0.52
CA PRO A 278 18.94 13.37 -0.63
C PRO A 278 17.41 13.41 -0.71
N ALA A 279 16.85 13.17 -1.89
CA ALA A 279 15.41 12.98 -2.05
C ALA A 279 14.97 11.71 -1.30
N VAL A 280 13.71 11.68 -0.85
CA VAL A 280 13.14 10.42 -0.34
C VAL A 280 13.17 9.43 -1.49
N GLN A 281 13.70 8.23 -1.25
CA GLN A 281 13.87 7.20 -2.26
C GLN A 281 12.98 6.00 -1.95
N VAL A 282 12.45 5.37 -2.99
CA VAL A 282 11.60 4.18 -2.89
C VAL A 282 12.05 3.14 -3.91
N GLY A 283 12.15 1.88 -3.47
CA GLY A 283 12.62 0.77 -4.30
C GLY A 283 13.21 -0.39 -3.49
N TYR A 284 13.64 -1.46 -4.17
CA TYR A 284 14.32 -2.59 -3.53
C TYR A 284 15.68 -2.15 -2.99
N GLY A 285 15.91 -2.33 -1.69
CA GLY A 285 17.10 -1.85 -1.00
C GLY A 285 17.10 -0.36 -0.65
N ALA A 286 16.05 0.38 -1.03
CA ALA A 286 15.99 1.83 -0.85
C ALA A 286 15.74 2.24 0.61
N ASN A 287 15.27 1.32 1.47
CA ASN A 287 15.16 1.57 2.92
C ASN A 287 16.52 1.72 3.62
N GLY A 288 17.62 1.32 2.96
CA GLY A 288 18.95 1.42 3.56
C GLY A 288 19.13 0.56 4.82
N LYS A 289 18.45 -0.59 4.95
CA LYS A 289 18.62 -1.56 6.04
C LYS A 289 18.64 -3.01 5.56
N ASN A 290 17.91 -3.33 4.50
CA ASN A 290 17.84 -4.66 3.91
C ASN A 290 17.63 -4.56 2.39
N THR A 291 17.45 -5.68 1.68
CA THR A 291 17.24 -5.71 0.22
C THR A 291 15.76 -5.73 -0.19
N LEU A 292 14.83 -5.59 0.76
CA LEU A 292 13.40 -5.59 0.49
C LEU A 292 12.95 -4.26 -0.15
N LEU A 293 11.74 -4.26 -0.69
CA LEU A 293 11.09 -3.04 -1.16
C LEU A 293 10.85 -2.13 0.04
N GLY A 294 11.32 -0.89 -0.05
CA GLY A 294 11.28 0.02 1.07
C GLY A 294 11.39 1.47 0.66
N ALA A 295 11.34 2.36 1.66
CA ALA A 295 11.56 3.78 1.49
C ALA A 295 12.48 4.33 2.59
N SER A 296 13.25 5.37 2.28
CA SER A 296 14.00 6.11 3.30
C SER A 296 14.21 7.57 2.95
N GLY A 297 14.45 8.37 3.98
CA GLY A 297 14.79 9.78 3.85
C GLY A 297 15.40 10.33 5.14
N TRP A 298 16.24 11.37 5.02
CA TRP A 298 16.65 12.17 6.16
C TRP A 298 15.69 13.34 6.35
N LEU A 299 15.49 13.71 7.61
CA LEU A 299 14.52 14.68 8.06
C LEU A 299 15.20 15.81 8.84
N ASP A 300 14.88 17.04 8.49
CA ASP A 300 15.00 18.17 9.41
C ASP A 300 13.72 18.23 10.26
N VAL A 301 13.87 18.34 11.58
CA VAL A 301 12.78 18.20 12.53
C VAL A 301 12.73 19.41 13.44
N GLN A 302 11.62 20.14 13.40
CA GLN A 302 11.40 21.30 14.25
C GLN A 302 10.28 21.00 15.24
N ILE A 303 10.55 21.20 16.53
CA ILE A 303 9.54 21.08 17.59
C ILE A 303 8.75 22.39 17.64
N LEU A 304 7.48 22.34 17.25
CA LEU A 304 6.55 23.47 17.23
C LEU A 304 5.81 23.64 18.56
N SER A 305 5.47 22.52 19.21
CA SER A 305 4.95 22.50 20.57
C SER A 305 5.50 21.32 21.37
N GLN A 306 5.64 21.51 22.67
CA GLN A 306 6.06 20.50 23.63
C GLN A 306 4.87 19.67 24.12
N PRO A 307 5.08 18.45 24.63
CA PRO A 307 4.06 17.70 25.34
C PRO A 307 3.40 18.56 26.43
N ALA A 308 2.09 18.40 26.62
CA ALA A 308 1.35 19.09 27.66
C ALA A 308 1.81 18.67 29.06
N GLN A 309 2.32 17.45 29.19
CA GLN A 309 2.87 16.87 30.40
C GLN A 309 4.03 15.93 30.03
N GLY A 310 4.96 15.70 30.96
CA GLY A 310 6.05 14.73 30.78
C GLY A 310 7.35 15.35 30.25
N ASP A 311 8.05 14.59 29.40
CA ASP A 311 9.41 14.92 28.94
C ASP A 311 9.43 16.13 28.02
N VAL A 312 10.41 17.03 28.21
CA VAL A 312 10.72 18.07 27.24
C VAL A 312 11.45 17.44 26.07
N LEU A 313 10.90 17.56 24.87
CA LEU A 313 11.49 17.08 23.64
C LEU A 313 12.63 18.01 23.21
N ALA A 314 13.75 17.42 22.80
CA ALA A 314 14.87 18.14 22.20
C ALA A 314 15.55 17.26 21.16
N MET A 315 15.81 17.81 19.97
CA MET A 315 16.62 17.15 18.95
C MET A 315 18.11 17.33 19.29
N THR A 316 18.90 16.27 19.08
CA THR A 316 20.38 16.30 19.21
C THR A 316 21.09 16.08 17.86
N GLY A 317 20.32 16.09 16.77
CA GLY A 317 20.78 15.91 15.40
C GLY A 317 19.60 15.97 14.43
N HIS A 318 19.81 15.46 13.23
CA HIS A 318 18.76 15.30 12.23
C HIS A 318 18.00 13.99 12.44
N GLY A 319 16.76 13.91 11.97
CA GLY A 319 15.98 12.68 11.99
C GLY A 319 16.18 11.85 10.72
N ASP A 320 15.71 10.62 10.74
CA ASP A 320 15.49 9.84 9.52
C ASP A 320 14.24 8.95 9.63
N PHE A 321 13.82 8.41 8.50
CA PHE A 321 12.97 7.23 8.47
C PHE A 321 13.52 6.18 7.51
N ASN A 322 13.31 4.91 7.85
CA ASN A 322 13.74 3.74 7.09
C ASN A 322 12.67 2.66 7.23
N VAL A 323 11.93 2.38 6.16
CA VAL A 323 10.72 1.56 6.23
C VAL A 323 10.66 0.50 5.15
N ASP A 324 10.18 -0.69 5.51
CA ASP A 324 9.79 -1.73 4.57
C ASP A 324 8.36 -1.49 4.08
N LEU A 325 8.14 -1.75 2.79
CA LEU A 325 6.84 -1.63 2.15
C LEU A 325 6.30 -3.02 1.80
N THR A 326 5.16 -3.37 2.39
CA THR A 326 4.50 -4.67 2.16
C THR A 326 3.09 -4.49 1.59
N SER A 327 2.54 -5.54 0.97
CA SER A 327 1.17 -5.50 0.47
C SER A 327 0.14 -5.61 1.59
N ASP A 328 0.44 -6.29 2.69
CA ASP A 328 -0.57 -6.68 3.68
C ASP A 328 -0.33 -6.02 5.04
N CYS A 329 -1.35 -5.35 5.57
CA CYS A 329 -1.35 -4.59 6.83
C CYS A 329 -2.17 -5.38 7.84
N GLY A 330 -1.52 -6.26 8.60
CA GLY A 330 -2.18 -6.98 9.68
C GLY A 330 -2.13 -6.20 10.99
N ASP A 331 -3.29 -5.82 11.50
CA ASP A 331 -3.51 -5.26 12.83
C ASP A 331 -4.41 -6.20 13.66
N CYS A 332 -4.24 -6.17 14.97
CA CYS A 332 -5.23 -6.75 15.87
C CYS A 332 -6.44 -5.84 16.01
N ALA A 333 -7.64 -6.42 15.94
CA ALA A 333 -8.90 -5.74 16.17
C ALA A 333 -9.32 -5.90 17.63
N LEU A 334 -9.32 -4.80 18.36
CA LEU A 334 -9.67 -4.71 19.77
C LEU A 334 -10.98 -3.94 19.94
N LYS A 335 -11.63 -4.10 21.10
CA LYS A 335 -12.79 -3.26 21.43
C LYS A 335 -12.34 -1.81 21.56
N ALA A 336 -13.06 -0.88 20.92
CA ALA A 336 -12.81 0.52 21.13
C ALA A 336 -13.42 0.97 22.47
N VAL A 337 -12.59 1.48 23.37
CA VAL A 337 -13.03 1.97 24.69
C VAL A 337 -13.34 3.46 24.58
N PRO A 338 -14.56 3.93 24.95
CA PRO A 338 -14.88 5.36 24.89
C PRO A 338 -13.93 6.19 25.74
N ASP A 339 -13.40 7.25 25.13
CA ASP A 339 -12.66 8.29 25.83
C ASP A 339 -13.66 9.27 26.47
N PRO A 340 -13.61 9.51 27.79
CA PRO A 340 -14.56 10.38 28.48
C PRO A 340 -14.46 11.85 28.07
N LEU A 341 -13.33 12.30 27.51
CA LEU A 341 -13.15 13.65 26.99
C LEU A 341 -13.74 13.80 25.59
N TRP A 342 -13.57 12.77 24.76
CA TRP A 342 -13.86 12.84 23.32
C TRP A 342 -15.12 12.09 22.90
N SER A 343 -15.75 11.29 23.76
CA SER A 343 -16.96 10.53 23.42
C SER A 343 -18.06 10.71 24.47
N ALA A 344 -19.27 10.99 23.98
CA ALA A 344 -20.47 10.98 24.81
C ALA A 344 -21.00 9.55 25.08
N SER A 345 -20.44 8.54 24.40
CA SER A 345 -20.85 7.14 24.56
C SER A 345 -20.21 6.53 25.80
N GLN A 346 -20.98 5.77 26.58
CA GLN A 346 -20.45 4.98 27.71
C GLN A 346 -20.32 3.50 27.37
N TYR A 347 -20.73 3.07 26.16
CA TYR A 347 -20.76 1.67 25.77
C TYR A 347 -19.46 1.24 25.12
N THR A 348 -18.85 0.19 25.67
CA THR A 348 -17.69 -0.52 25.11
C THR A 348 -18.16 -1.75 24.34
N HIS A 349 -17.86 -1.82 23.04
CA HIS A 349 -18.11 -2.99 22.21
C HIS A 349 -17.24 -2.94 20.96
N SER A 350 -16.88 -4.11 20.43
CA SER A 350 -16.41 -4.25 19.05
C SER A 350 -17.60 -4.29 18.09
N PHE A 351 -18.68 -4.97 18.49
CA PHE A 351 -19.93 -5.07 17.75
C PHE A 351 -21.13 -4.72 18.63
N TYR A 352 -21.99 -3.85 18.11
CA TYR A 352 -23.31 -3.56 18.69
C TYR A 352 -24.39 -4.22 17.82
N LEU A 353 -25.19 -5.11 18.40
CA LEU A 353 -26.29 -5.83 17.73
C LEU A 353 -27.54 -5.73 18.63
N PRO A 354 -28.20 -4.56 18.69
CA PRO A 354 -29.06 -4.13 19.81
C PRO A 354 -30.14 -5.11 20.23
N GLU A 355 -30.68 -5.88 19.29
CA GLU A 355 -31.77 -6.81 19.52
C GLU A 355 -31.30 -8.14 20.15
N ILE A 356 -29.99 -8.43 20.11
CA ILE A 356 -29.40 -9.66 20.70
C ILE A 356 -28.28 -9.41 21.72
N GLY A 357 -27.57 -8.29 21.63
CA GLY A 357 -26.50 -7.90 22.55
C GLY A 357 -25.81 -6.59 22.17
N LYS A 358 -25.44 -5.81 23.18
CA LYS A 358 -24.86 -4.45 23.02
C LYS A 358 -23.37 -4.39 23.35
N ASP A 359 -22.80 -5.56 23.65
CA ASP A 359 -21.60 -5.76 24.44
C ASP A 359 -20.71 -6.88 23.87
N PHE A 360 -20.77 -7.09 22.55
CA PHE A 360 -19.90 -8.07 21.90
C PHE A 360 -18.49 -7.49 21.75
N VAL A 361 -17.50 -8.27 22.19
CA VAL A 361 -16.07 -7.93 22.08
C VAL A 361 -15.32 -9.12 21.50
N PHE A 362 -14.21 -8.87 20.82
CA PHE A 362 -13.30 -9.93 20.41
C PHE A 362 -12.69 -10.65 21.63
N ASP A 363 -12.70 -11.98 21.61
CA ASP A 363 -12.09 -12.84 22.62
C ASP A 363 -11.63 -14.19 21.99
N PRO A 364 -10.32 -14.36 21.67
CA PRO A 364 -9.22 -13.38 21.79
C PRO A 364 -9.34 -12.23 20.76
N ALA A 365 -8.35 -11.33 20.74
CA ALA A 365 -8.27 -10.22 19.77
C ALA A 365 -8.55 -10.70 18.33
N GLY A 366 -9.33 -9.91 17.59
CA GLY A 366 -9.63 -10.19 16.19
C GLY A 366 -8.43 -9.87 15.31
N GLN A 367 -8.50 -10.27 14.05
CA GLN A 367 -7.50 -9.93 13.04
C GLN A 367 -8.15 -9.03 11.98
N TYR A 368 -7.56 -7.86 11.75
CA TYR A 368 -7.89 -6.97 10.65
C TYR A 368 -6.72 -6.95 9.69
N VAL A 369 -6.94 -7.31 8.42
CA VAL A 369 -5.90 -7.27 7.39
C VAL A 369 -6.37 -6.40 6.25
N GLU A 370 -5.69 -5.29 5.97
CA GLU A 370 -5.83 -4.60 4.69
C GLU A 370 -4.86 -5.22 3.69
N TYR A 371 -5.37 -5.51 2.51
CA TYR A 371 -4.57 -6.05 1.41
C TYR A 371 -4.24 -4.94 0.43
N GLY A 372 -3.09 -5.09 -0.22
CA GLY A 372 -2.64 -4.18 -1.26
C GLY A 372 -3.67 -4.04 -2.36
N ASN A 373 -4.55 -5.04 -2.56
CA ASN A 373 -5.61 -4.97 -3.56
C ASN A 373 -6.78 -4.01 -3.30
N GLY A 374 -6.72 -3.20 -2.23
CA GLY A 374 -7.80 -2.30 -1.85
C GLY A 374 -9.01 -3.03 -1.23
N THR A 375 -8.83 -4.28 -0.79
CA THR A 375 -9.77 -4.98 0.09
C THR A 375 -9.22 -5.09 1.50
N ALA A 376 -10.07 -5.40 2.46
CA ALA A 376 -9.64 -5.77 3.81
C ALA A 376 -10.49 -6.91 4.34
N ARG A 377 -10.01 -7.62 5.36
CA ARG A 377 -10.75 -8.69 6.04
C ARG A 377 -10.66 -8.57 7.54
N LEU A 378 -11.81 -8.61 8.22
CA LEU A 378 -11.92 -8.70 9.67
C LEU A 378 -12.39 -10.09 10.06
N THR A 379 -11.60 -10.80 10.86
CA THR A 379 -11.92 -12.13 11.37
C THR A 379 -11.71 -12.22 12.88
N GLY A 380 -12.29 -13.23 13.51
CA GLY A 380 -12.08 -13.53 14.93
C GLY A 380 -13.32 -14.09 15.59
N THR A 381 -13.30 -14.25 16.90
CA THR A 381 -14.46 -14.67 17.68
C THR A 381 -14.95 -13.51 18.53
N ILE A 382 -16.23 -13.16 18.44
CA ILE A 382 -16.85 -12.18 19.33
C ILE A 382 -17.74 -12.87 20.35
N ARG A 383 -17.67 -12.42 21.60
CA ARG A 383 -18.48 -12.92 22.72
C ARG A 383 -19.15 -11.77 23.43
N ARG A 384 -20.38 -12.00 23.93
CA ARG A 384 -21.00 -11.03 24.84
C ARG A 384 -20.26 -11.04 26.17
N THR A 385 -19.82 -9.88 26.63
CA THR A 385 -19.16 -9.75 27.95
C THR A 385 -20.07 -10.21 29.09
N ALA A 386 -21.38 -9.91 29.03
CA ALA A 386 -22.33 -10.33 30.07
C ALA A 386 -22.75 -11.81 29.98
N LYS A 387 -22.57 -12.46 28.83
CA LYS A 387 -23.00 -13.85 28.56
C LYS A 387 -22.07 -14.55 27.56
N PRO A 388 -20.88 -15.02 27.97
CA PRO A 388 -19.84 -15.50 27.05
C PRO A 388 -20.23 -16.68 26.15
N SER A 389 -21.26 -17.46 26.53
CA SER A 389 -21.85 -18.52 25.70
C SER A 389 -22.63 -17.99 24.49
N LYS A 390 -22.89 -16.67 24.42
CA LYS A 390 -23.53 -16.01 23.28
C LYS A 390 -22.46 -15.40 22.40
N ALA A 391 -22.05 -16.12 21.37
CA ALA A 391 -20.86 -15.81 20.61
C ALA A 391 -21.02 -16.10 19.11
N PHE A 392 -20.17 -15.45 18.32
CA PHE A 392 -20.10 -15.63 16.87
C PHE A 392 -18.64 -15.73 16.41
N GLN A 393 -18.40 -16.57 15.41
CA GLN A 393 -17.25 -16.44 14.52
C GLN A 393 -17.54 -15.33 13.50
N VAL A 394 -16.62 -14.37 13.40
CA VAL A 394 -16.67 -13.21 12.51
C VAL A 394 -15.85 -13.50 11.25
N ASP A 395 -16.43 -13.20 10.09
CA ASP A 395 -15.72 -13.11 8.81
C ASP A 395 -16.37 -12.00 7.96
N VAL A 396 -15.65 -10.91 7.78
CA VAL A 396 -16.15 -9.71 7.08
C VAL A 396 -15.11 -9.27 6.06
N THR A 397 -15.55 -9.08 4.82
CA THR A 397 -14.74 -8.50 3.75
C THR A 397 -15.16 -7.05 3.50
N PHE A 398 -14.18 -6.19 3.35
CA PHE A 398 -14.33 -4.81 2.93
C PHE A 398 -13.71 -4.65 1.55
N ALA A 399 -14.31 -3.82 0.70
CA ALA A 399 -13.81 -3.60 -0.66
C ALA A 399 -14.12 -2.18 -1.16
N GLN A 400 -13.53 -1.84 -2.30
CA GLN A 400 -13.62 -0.51 -2.93
C GLN A 400 -13.08 0.57 -1.99
N ARG A 401 -11.80 0.44 -1.64
CA ARG A 401 -11.07 1.44 -0.86
C ARG A 401 -11.08 2.81 -1.57
N VAL A 402 -11.25 3.87 -0.80
CA VAL A 402 -11.15 5.28 -1.25
C VAL A 402 -10.22 6.01 -0.29
N ASN A 403 -9.12 6.55 -0.80
CA ASN A 403 -8.11 7.25 -0.01
C ASN A 403 -8.19 8.78 -0.17
N PRO A 404 -7.61 9.54 0.77
CA PRO A 404 -7.46 11.00 0.65
C PRO A 404 -6.84 11.43 -0.67
N GLY A 405 -7.51 12.34 -1.38
CA GLY A 405 -7.07 12.86 -2.68
C GLY A 405 -7.67 12.15 -3.91
N ALA A 406 -8.39 11.03 -3.73
CA ALA A 406 -9.17 10.43 -4.82
C ALA A 406 -10.33 11.36 -5.24
N ALA A 407 -10.76 11.31 -6.51
CA ALA A 407 -11.85 12.14 -7.00
C ALA A 407 -13.20 11.90 -6.29
N THR A 408 -13.36 10.70 -5.72
CA THR A 408 -14.54 10.27 -4.96
C THR A 408 -14.39 10.50 -3.46
N PHE A 409 -13.37 11.23 -3.02
CA PHE A 409 -13.06 11.49 -1.61
C PHE A 409 -13.66 12.81 -1.08
N PRO A 410 -14.25 12.82 0.12
CA PRO A 410 -14.74 11.65 0.85
C PRO A 410 -15.94 11.03 0.12
N PRO A 411 -16.22 9.73 0.30
CA PRO A 411 -17.39 9.11 -0.30
C PRO A 411 -18.70 9.77 0.16
N PRO A 412 -19.75 9.81 -0.69
CA PRO A 412 -21.04 10.40 -0.32
C PRO A 412 -21.57 9.88 1.02
N GLY A 413 -21.99 10.81 1.88
CA GLY A 413 -22.51 10.51 3.22
C GLY A 413 -21.45 10.15 4.27
N SER A 414 -20.16 10.23 3.95
CA SER A 414 -19.05 10.02 4.87
C SER A 414 -18.34 11.35 5.20
N PRO A 415 -17.64 11.46 6.35
CA PRO A 415 -17.47 10.47 7.42
C PRO A 415 -18.70 10.25 8.32
N LYS A 416 -18.69 9.13 9.06
CA LYS A 416 -19.50 8.91 10.26
C LYS A 416 -18.80 9.59 11.44
N MET A 417 -19.28 10.77 11.85
CA MET A 417 -18.76 11.51 13.00
C MET A 417 -19.61 11.25 14.25
N SER A 418 -19.05 10.59 15.27
CA SER A 418 -19.75 10.32 16.54
C SER A 418 -18.94 10.60 17.81
N LEU A 419 -17.69 11.05 17.70
CA LEU A 419 -17.00 11.75 18.78
C LEU A 419 -17.65 13.12 19.07
N SER A 420 -17.36 13.67 20.24
CA SER A 420 -17.68 15.05 20.63
C SER A 420 -17.18 16.04 19.57
N PRO A 421 -17.93 17.11 19.24
CA PRO A 421 -17.50 18.08 18.21
C PRO A 421 -16.10 18.64 18.42
N SER A 422 -15.68 18.86 19.67
CA SER A 422 -14.35 19.34 20.04
C SER A 422 -13.21 18.40 19.67
N ALA A 423 -13.48 17.13 19.36
CA ALA A 423 -12.46 16.18 18.93
C ALA A 423 -11.96 16.46 17.51
N TYR A 424 -12.77 17.10 16.66
CA TYR A 424 -12.45 17.27 15.23
C TYR A 424 -11.66 18.55 14.94
N SER A 425 -10.75 18.47 13.98
CA SER A 425 -9.83 19.53 13.55
C SER A 425 -10.56 20.80 13.11
N VAL A 426 -11.73 20.67 12.48
CA VAL A 426 -12.60 21.80 12.12
C VAL A 426 -13.03 22.64 13.33
N ASN A 427 -13.01 22.05 14.54
CA ASN A 427 -13.31 22.70 15.81
C ASN A 427 -12.06 22.86 16.70
N GLY A 428 -10.86 22.74 16.14
CA GLY A 428 -9.58 22.85 16.86
C GLY A 428 -9.16 21.58 17.61
N GLY A 429 -9.85 20.46 17.39
CA GLY A 429 -9.51 19.15 17.97
C GLY A 429 -8.40 18.42 17.20
N PRO A 430 -7.90 17.29 17.76
CA PRO A 430 -6.78 16.55 17.18
C PRO A 430 -7.15 15.61 16.02
N VAL A 431 -8.43 15.31 15.81
CA VAL A 431 -8.89 14.35 14.78
C VAL A 431 -9.13 15.06 13.47
N ASP A 432 -8.38 14.70 12.42
CA ASP A 432 -8.62 15.18 11.06
C ASP A 432 -9.25 14.08 10.18
N PRO A 433 -10.56 14.15 9.89
CA PRO A 433 -11.23 13.17 9.03
C PRO A 433 -10.78 13.19 7.57
N THR A 434 -10.04 14.22 7.14
CA THR A 434 -9.49 14.29 5.77
C THR A 434 -8.32 13.34 5.56
N ALA A 435 -7.71 12.84 6.65
CA ALA A 435 -6.65 11.83 6.63
C ALA A 435 -7.16 10.37 6.68
N TRP A 436 -8.48 10.15 6.84
CA TRP A 436 -9.06 8.81 6.89
C TRP A 436 -9.18 8.20 5.50
N HIS A 437 -9.19 6.87 5.42
CA HIS A 437 -9.63 6.15 4.22
C HIS A 437 -10.91 5.35 4.49
N TYR A 438 -11.58 4.96 3.41
CA TYR A 438 -12.92 4.40 3.47
C TYR A 438 -13.07 3.15 2.61
N PHE A 439 -13.96 2.23 3.00
CA PHE A 439 -14.42 1.12 2.17
C PHE A 439 -15.91 1.26 1.85
N LEU A 440 -16.26 1.24 0.56
CA LEU A 440 -17.66 1.43 0.11
C LEU A 440 -18.51 0.17 0.25
N THR A 441 -17.87 -1.00 0.38
CA THR A 441 -18.55 -2.29 0.52
C THR A 441 -18.19 -2.93 1.85
N ILE A 442 -19.20 -3.43 2.55
CA ILE A 442 -19.07 -4.37 3.68
C ILE A 442 -19.89 -5.60 3.31
N ASP A 443 -19.25 -6.78 3.30
CA ASP A 443 -19.90 -8.06 3.09
C ASP A 443 -19.39 -9.06 4.13
N GLY A 444 -20.24 -9.43 5.09
CA GLY A 444 -19.81 -10.30 6.19
C GLY A 444 -20.85 -11.32 6.62
N VAL A 445 -20.36 -12.36 7.29
CA VAL A 445 -21.17 -13.40 7.93
C VAL A 445 -20.73 -13.55 9.37
N LEU A 446 -21.70 -13.58 10.28
CA LEU A 446 -21.50 -13.97 11.68
C LEU A 446 -22.06 -15.38 11.86
N THR A 447 -21.18 -16.33 12.15
CA THR A 447 -21.56 -17.74 12.36
C THR A 447 -21.67 -18.01 13.84
N GLY A 448 -22.87 -18.30 14.31
CA GLY A 448 -23.13 -18.53 15.73
C GLY A 448 -22.40 -19.76 16.23
N ILE A 449 -21.81 -19.62 17.41
CA ILE A 449 -21.18 -20.71 18.16
C ILE A 449 -21.82 -20.78 19.55
N ASP A 450 -21.53 -21.83 20.31
CA ASP A 450 -22.09 -22.05 21.66
C ASP A 450 -23.63 -21.93 21.68
N ASP A 451 -24.24 -21.05 22.49
CA ASP A 451 -25.69 -20.85 22.54
C ASP A 451 -26.29 -20.41 21.19
N TYR A 452 -25.47 -19.85 20.30
CA TYR A 452 -25.88 -19.44 18.96
C TYR A 452 -25.54 -20.45 17.88
N ALA A 453 -25.01 -21.62 18.23
CA ALA A 453 -24.64 -22.68 17.29
C ALA A 453 -25.79 -23.02 16.32
N GLY A 454 -25.45 -23.01 15.02
CA GLY A 454 -26.39 -23.24 13.91
C GLY A 454 -27.12 -21.98 13.42
N GLY A 455 -27.03 -20.86 14.14
CA GLY A 455 -27.55 -19.57 13.68
C GLY A 455 -26.52 -18.82 12.85
N THR A 456 -26.95 -18.11 11.81
CA THR A 456 -26.08 -17.29 10.95
C THR A 456 -26.72 -15.95 10.64
N LEU A 457 -25.91 -14.91 10.69
CA LEU A 457 -26.30 -13.54 10.35
C LEU A 457 -25.49 -13.05 9.16
N LYS A 458 -26.13 -12.37 8.22
CA LYS A 458 -25.47 -11.57 7.20
C LYS A 458 -25.33 -10.15 7.72
N ILE A 459 -24.16 -9.54 7.51
CA ILE A 459 -23.97 -8.11 7.72
C ILE A 459 -23.58 -7.43 6.41
N THR A 460 -24.14 -6.25 6.17
CA THR A 460 -23.81 -5.38 5.04
C THR A 460 -23.76 -3.93 5.50
N ARG A 461 -23.23 -3.05 4.66
CA ARG A 461 -23.12 -1.62 4.97
C ARG A 461 -24.49 -0.96 5.20
N ASP A 462 -24.58 -0.08 6.19
CA ASP A 462 -25.67 0.87 6.37
C ASP A 462 -25.15 2.31 6.48
N GLY A 463 -25.79 3.29 5.84
CA GLY A 463 -25.41 4.70 6.01
C GLY A 463 -24.06 5.11 5.37
N PRO A 464 -23.09 5.69 6.11
CA PRO A 464 -21.75 6.08 5.62
C PRO A 464 -20.84 4.90 5.21
N ALA A 465 -19.71 5.19 4.56
CA ALA A 465 -18.68 4.18 4.26
C ALA A 465 -17.98 3.68 5.54
N PHE A 466 -17.44 2.46 5.53
CA PHE A 466 -16.62 1.97 6.65
C PHE A 466 -15.33 2.78 6.67
N GLN A 467 -15.04 3.45 7.78
CA GLN A 467 -13.93 4.39 7.90
C GLN A 467 -12.81 3.82 8.74
N VAL A 468 -11.56 4.14 8.39
CA VAL A 468 -10.34 3.71 9.08
C VAL A 468 -9.40 4.90 9.20
N GLY A 469 -8.78 5.05 10.36
CA GLY A 469 -7.86 6.14 10.65
C GLY A 469 -7.80 6.54 12.12
N TYR A 470 -7.02 7.59 12.41
CA TYR A 470 -6.89 8.16 13.75
C TYR A 470 -8.23 8.75 14.24
N GLY A 471 -8.78 8.20 15.32
CA GLY A 471 -10.09 8.57 15.86
C GLY A 471 -11.28 8.05 15.05
N ALA A 472 -11.05 7.25 13.99
CA ALA A 472 -12.10 6.77 13.11
C ALA A 472 -12.99 5.68 13.75
N ASN A 473 -12.57 5.10 14.89
CA ASN A 473 -13.38 4.15 15.68
C ASN A 473 -14.59 4.79 16.37
N ASN A 474 -14.69 6.12 16.39
CA ASN A 474 -15.81 6.88 16.98
C ASN A 474 -15.99 6.72 18.51
N LYS A 475 -14.98 6.23 19.22
CA LYS A 475 -14.97 6.02 20.67
C LYS A 475 -13.82 6.75 21.35
N ASN A 476 -12.63 6.78 20.76
CA ASN A 476 -11.45 7.40 21.34
C ASN A 476 -10.55 7.97 20.24
N LEU A 477 -9.33 8.39 20.62
CA LEU A 477 -8.32 8.91 19.70
C LEU A 477 -7.31 7.85 19.23
N ASN A 478 -7.57 6.57 19.40
CA ASN A 478 -6.69 5.53 18.85
C ASN A 478 -6.85 5.44 17.32
N TRP A 479 -5.86 4.83 16.66
CA TRP A 479 -6.07 4.34 15.31
C TRP A 479 -7.12 3.23 15.36
N GLY A 480 -8.09 3.28 14.47
CA GLY A 480 -9.19 2.32 14.51
C GLY A 480 -10.14 2.45 13.34
N ALA A 481 -11.24 1.72 13.43
CA ALA A 481 -12.22 1.64 12.36
C ALA A 481 -13.65 1.58 12.87
N SER A 482 -14.59 2.10 12.08
CA SER A 482 -16.01 1.95 12.39
C SER A 482 -16.93 1.98 11.18
N GLY A 483 -18.15 1.45 11.36
CA GLY A 483 -19.21 1.55 10.37
C GLY A 483 -20.54 1.05 10.92
N TRP A 484 -21.64 1.56 10.37
CA TRP A 484 -22.98 1.03 10.64
C TRP A 484 -23.26 -0.17 9.75
N LEU A 485 -24.03 -1.10 10.29
CA LEU A 485 -24.36 -2.38 9.67
C LEU A 485 -25.87 -2.51 9.53
N LYS A 486 -26.30 -3.02 8.37
CA LYS A 486 -27.55 -3.75 8.26
C LYS A 486 -27.30 -5.20 8.62
N VAL A 487 -28.19 -5.77 9.42
CA VAL A 487 -28.12 -7.17 9.84
C VAL A 487 -29.29 -7.92 9.25
N LYS A 488 -29.07 -9.16 8.84
CA LYS A 488 -30.14 -10.05 8.37
C LYS A 488 -29.93 -11.44 8.92
N ILE A 489 -30.97 -12.00 9.54
CA ILE A 489 -30.98 -13.39 9.98
C ILE A 489 -31.07 -14.27 8.73
N LEU A 490 -30.12 -15.19 8.59
CA LEU A 490 -30.14 -16.23 7.57
C LEU A 490 -30.68 -17.54 8.15
N THR A 491 -30.22 -17.91 9.35
CA THR A 491 -30.68 -19.09 10.09
C THR A 491 -30.73 -18.79 11.58
N HIS A 492 -31.66 -19.43 12.30
CA HIS A 492 -31.76 -19.34 13.76
C HIS A 492 -30.90 -20.42 14.44
N PRO A 493 -30.44 -20.18 15.69
CA PRO A 493 -29.72 -21.18 16.50
C PRO A 493 -30.50 -22.48 16.67
N THR A 494 -29.77 -23.59 16.80
CA THR A 494 -30.31 -24.94 17.00
C THR A 494 -30.21 -25.42 18.45
N LEU A 495 -29.28 -24.88 19.23
CA LEU A 495 -29.01 -25.28 20.62
C LEU A 495 -29.47 -24.26 21.68
N GLY A 496 -29.83 -23.04 21.29
CA GLY A 496 -30.26 -21.96 22.18
C GLY A 496 -31.52 -21.23 21.73
N SER A 497 -31.86 -20.12 22.40
CA SER A 497 -33.03 -19.31 22.04
C SER A 497 -32.91 -18.75 20.62
N PRO A 498 -34.00 -18.75 19.83
CA PRO A 498 -33.98 -18.15 18.50
C PRO A 498 -33.64 -16.66 18.59
N PHE A 499 -32.96 -16.14 17.56
CA PHE A 499 -32.88 -14.69 17.36
C PHE A 499 -34.28 -14.06 17.30
N PRO A 500 -34.45 -12.80 17.73
CA PRO A 500 -35.71 -12.08 17.62
C PRO A 500 -36.15 -11.97 16.15
N SER A 501 -37.45 -11.79 15.92
CA SER A 501 -38.01 -11.67 14.57
C SER A 501 -37.57 -10.40 13.83
N THR A 502 -37.06 -9.40 14.55
CA THR A 502 -36.48 -8.17 14.02
C THR A 502 -35.04 -8.04 14.52
N LEU A 503 -34.10 -7.94 13.58
CA LEU A 503 -32.68 -7.67 13.79
C LEU A 503 -32.19 -7.04 12.48
N ASP A 504 -32.18 -5.72 12.40
CA ASP A 504 -31.92 -4.98 11.15
C ASP A 504 -30.77 -3.98 11.27
N SER A 505 -30.28 -3.71 12.47
CA SER A 505 -29.26 -2.69 12.74
C SER A 505 -28.08 -3.24 13.54
N GLY A 506 -26.94 -2.56 13.40
CA GLY A 506 -25.77 -2.80 14.22
C GLY A 506 -24.63 -1.86 13.88
N ASP A 507 -23.50 -2.00 14.57
CA ASP A 507 -22.27 -1.30 14.22
C ASP A 507 -21.02 -2.12 14.54
N ILE A 508 -19.90 -1.67 13.96
CA ILE A 508 -18.54 -2.06 14.30
C ILE A 508 -17.83 -0.81 14.82
N ASN A 509 -17.16 -0.92 15.96
CA ASN A 509 -16.26 0.12 16.49
C ASN A 509 -15.03 -0.57 17.11
N ILE A 510 -13.88 -0.51 16.44
CA ILE A 510 -12.68 -1.25 16.84
C ILE A 510 -11.45 -0.36 16.89
N ASP A 511 -10.58 -0.61 17.86
CA ASP A 511 -9.21 -0.11 17.86
C ASP A 511 -8.34 -1.09 17.08
N LEU A 512 -7.39 -0.55 16.30
CA LEU A 512 -6.47 -1.31 15.47
C LEU A 512 -5.04 -1.04 15.96
N GLY A 513 -4.26 -2.10 16.15
CA GLY A 513 -2.83 -1.99 16.48
C GLY A 513 -2.22 -3.33 16.86
N ASP A 514 -1.14 -3.29 17.64
CA ASP A 514 -0.41 -4.50 18.06
C ASP A 514 -1.30 -5.54 18.78
N CYS A 515 -0.96 -6.80 18.54
CA CYS A 515 -1.61 -7.93 19.21
C CYS A 515 -1.09 -8.08 20.65
N PRO A 516 -1.99 -8.16 21.65
CA PRO A 516 -1.62 -8.28 23.07
C PRO A 516 -1.04 -9.64 23.46
#